data_AF-A0A2H0Y447-F1
#
_entry.id   AF-A0A2H0Y447-F1
#
_cell.length_a   1.000
_cell.length_b   1.000
_cell.length_c   1.000
_cell.angle_alpha   90.00
_cell.angle_beta   90.00
_cell.angle_gamma   90.00
#
_symmetry.space_group_name_H-M   'P 1'
#
loop_
_entity.id
_entity.type
_entity.pdbx_description
1 polymer ?
#
loop_
_entity_poly.entity_id
_entity_poly.type
_entity_poly.pdbx_seq_one_letter_code
_entity_poly.pdbx_strand_id
1 'polypeptide(L)'
;MIYLSVNQPLRLLRSPEAITNQKMNKGRIHPRFLRLDHPYVSAQILLQWGFPEEVVFVVAHHHGSAVCQDKIGKNVADNLNGFDLRYLGQAPPTPMAALLMIADKIEATLNGSLYGNELTSTEIEEKITLTISEVMRSLRREKQLVNSGLTFHDLEEVETAFKNELLRLHSLPRLA
;
A
#
# COMPACT_ATOMS: atom_id res chain seq x y z
N MET A 1 0.36 -23.72 15.33
CA MET A 1 -0.71 -23.03 14.58
C MET A 1 -1.26 -21.95 15.51
N ILE A 2 -0.69 -20.75 15.47
CA ILE A 2 -1.06 -19.65 16.38
C ILE A 2 -2.07 -18.77 15.64
N TYR A 3 -3.32 -18.83 16.06
CA TYR A 3 -4.33 -17.85 15.67
C TYR A 3 -3.92 -16.49 16.25
N LEU A 4 -3.44 -15.59 15.40
CA LEU A 4 -3.09 -14.23 15.81
C LEU A 4 -4.35 -13.37 15.78
N SER A 5 -4.84 -13.06 16.97
CA SER A 5 -5.95 -12.15 17.25
C SER A 5 -5.73 -10.76 16.61
N VAL A 6 -6.84 -10.17 16.16
CA VAL A 6 -7.01 -8.88 15.48
C VAL A 6 -6.30 -7.69 16.18
N ASN A 7 -5.90 -7.85 17.45
CA ASN A 7 -5.25 -6.82 18.26
C ASN A 7 -3.71 -6.91 18.38
N GLN A 8 -3.05 -7.84 17.68
CA GLN A 8 -1.59 -7.99 17.71
C GLN A 8 -0.76 -6.84 17.08
N PRO A 9 -1.16 -6.15 15.99
CA PRO A 9 -0.27 -5.18 15.35
C PRO A 9 0.01 -3.96 16.24
N LEU A 10 -0.97 -3.46 16.99
CA LEU A 10 -0.78 -2.36 17.95
C LEU A 10 0.15 -2.73 19.12
N ARG A 11 0.16 -4.01 19.53
CA ARG A 11 1.04 -4.48 20.59
C ARG A 11 2.51 -4.53 20.14
N LEU A 12 2.76 -4.89 18.89
CA LEU A 12 4.10 -4.88 18.28
C LEU A 12 4.61 -3.44 18.03
N LEU A 13 3.71 -2.50 17.70
CA LEU A 13 4.02 -1.08 17.59
C LEU A 13 4.48 -0.46 18.92
N ARG A 14 4.05 -1.02 20.06
CA ARG A 14 4.41 -0.57 21.41
C ARG A 14 5.72 -1.18 21.95
N SER A 15 6.38 -2.08 21.19
CA SER A 15 7.67 -2.69 21.55
C SER A 15 8.69 -2.54 20.41
N PRO A 16 9.37 -1.39 20.28
CA PRO A 16 10.28 -1.07 19.16
C PRO A 16 11.45 -2.06 19.01
N GLU A 17 11.88 -2.69 20.11
CA GLU A 17 13.06 -3.55 20.18
C GLU A 17 12.94 -4.87 19.39
N ALA A 18 11.71 -5.32 19.12
CA ALA A 18 11.47 -6.58 18.41
C ALA A 18 11.69 -6.48 16.89
N ILE A 19 11.46 -5.29 16.29
CA ILE A 19 11.58 -5.08 14.84
C ILE A 19 13.05 -4.86 14.44
N THR A 20 13.80 -4.18 15.30
CA THR A 20 15.16 -3.70 15.00
C THR A 20 16.22 -4.79 15.10
N ASN A 21 16.09 -5.71 16.06
CA ASN A 21 17.16 -6.68 16.37
C ASN A 21 17.23 -7.87 15.41
N GLN A 22 16.17 -8.17 14.65
CA GLN A 22 16.14 -9.31 13.73
C GLN A 22 16.64 -8.97 12.31
N LYS A 23 16.83 -7.68 11.99
CA LYS A 23 17.03 -7.18 10.60
C LYS A 23 18.36 -6.44 10.38
N MET A 24 19.17 -6.30 11.43
CA MET A 24 20.48 -5.65 11.37
C MET A 24 21.56 -6.65 10.96
N ASN A 25 22.08 -6.53 9.73
CA ASN A 25 23.37 -7.15 9.38
C ASN A 25 24.46 -6.07 9.43
N LYS A 26 25.39 -6.19 10.38
CA LYS A 26 26.55 -5.27 10.57
C LYS A 26 26.16 -3.79 10.75
N GLY A 27 25.09 -3.50 11.48
CA GLY A 27 24.74 -2.13 11.89
C GLY A 27 24.26 -1.20 10.76
N ARG A 28 23.92 -1.74 9.58
CA ARG A 28 23.30 -0.98 8.49
C ARG A 28 21.88 -1.48 8.26
N ILE A 29 20.89 -0.58 8.39
CA ILE A 29 19.52 -0.84 7.93
C ILE A 29 19.55 -0.77 6.40
N HIS A 30 19.40 -1.91 5.74
CA HIS A 30 19.30 -1.92 4.28
C HIS A 30 18.03 -1.12 3.85
N PRO A 31 18.08 -0.25 2.82
CA PRO A 31 16.93 0.58 2.40
C PRO A 31 15.62 -0.20 2.19
N ARG A 32 15.74 -1.48 1.78
CA ARG A 32 14.64 -2.47 1.71
C ARG A 32 13.82 -2.60 3.00
N PHE A 33 14.45 -2.59 4.18
CA PHE A 33 13.75 -2.70 5.46
C PHE A 33 13.02 -1.40 5.79
N LEU A 34 13.56 -0.24 5.37
CA LEU A 34 12.87 1.04 5.51
C LEU A 34 11.56 1.06 4.73
N ARG A 35 11.51 0.42 3.54
CA ARG A 35 10.29 0.32 2.72
C ARG A 35 9.30 -0.73 3.20
N LEU A 36 9.75 -1.92 3.61
CA LEU A 36 8.84 -2.96 4.11
C LEU A 36 8.23 -2.59 5.46
N ASP A 37 8.97 -1.86 6.29
CA ASP A 37 8.53 -1.52 7.64
C ASP A 37 7.84 -0.14 7.71
N HIS A 38 7.83 0.65 6.62
CA HIS A 38 7.29 2.01 6.65
C HIS A 38 5.84 2.11 7.16
N PRO A 39 4.89 1.17 6.87
CA PRO A 39 3.53 1.31 7.38
C PRO A 39 3.51 1.26 8.92
N TYR A 40 4.37 0.40 9.48
CA TYR A 40 4.53 0.25 10.93
C TYR A 40 5.30 1.40 11.55
N VAL A 41 6.41 1.82 10.94
CA VAL A 41 7.20 2.96 11.42
C VAL A 41 6.34 4.24 11.42
N SER A 42 5.59 4.48 10.34
CA SER A 42 4.64 5.60 10.26
C SER A 42 3.58 5.51 11.36
N ALA A 43 3.00 4.33 11.60
CA ALA A 43 2.04 4.13 12.68
C ALA A 43 2.64 4.41 14.07
N GLN A 44 3.89 4.03 14.34
CA GLN A 44 4.58 4.35 15.60
C GLN A 44 4.76 5.86 15.78
N ILE A 45 5.19 6.57 14.72
CA ILE A 45 5.37 8.02 14.76
C ILE A 45 4.04 8.72 15.04
N LEU A 46 2.97 8.33 14.35
CA LEU A 46 1.63 8.88 14.55
C LEU A 46 1.13 8.66 15.99
N LEU A 47 1.37 7.47 16.54
CA LEU A 47 1.02 7.16 17.93
C LEU A 47 1.81 8.03 18.92
N GLN A 48 3.12 8.23 18.70
CA GLN A 48 3.96 9.09 19.54
C GLN A 48 3.52 10.55 19.50
N TRP A 49 2.96 11.00 18.38
CA TRP A 49 2.47 12.36 18.17
C TRP A 49 1.02 12.56 18.63
N GLY A 50 0.38 11.53 19.19
CA GLY A 50 -0.96 11.62 19.76
C GLY A 50 -2.08 11.63 18.72
N PHE A 51 -1.86 11.08 17.51
CA PHE A 51 -2.94 10.92 16.54
C PHE A 51 -3.98 9.90 17.01
N PRO A 52 -5.25 10.02 16.57
CA PRO A 52 -6.30 9.06 16.87
C PRO A 52 -5.92 7.63 16.47
N GLU A 53 -6.35 6.64 17.27
CA GLU A 53 -6.01 5.23 17.04
C GLU A 53 -6.52 4.75 15.67
N GLU A 54 -7.64 5.29 15.18
CA GLU A 54 -8.22 4.98 13.88
C GLU A 54 -7.27 5.36 12.72
N VAL A 55 -6.60 6.52 12.84
CA VAL A 55 -5.62 6.98 11.84
C VAL A 55 -4.39 6.10 11.88
N VAL A 56 -3.86 5.84 13.07
CA VAL A 56 -2.72 4.92 13.28
C VAL A 56 -3.02 3.54 12.70
N PHE A 57 -4.24 3.05 12.92
CA PHE A 57 -4.69 1.75 12.46
C PHE A 57 -4.73 1.67 10.94
N VAL A 58 -5.35 2.64 10.27
CA VAL A 58 -5.46 2.69 8.81
C VAL A 58 -4.06 2.73 8.18
N VAL A 59 -3.15 3.54 8.73
CA VAL A 59 -1.76 3.63 8.27
C VAL A 59 -0.99 2.32 8.50
N ALA A 60 -1.23 1.59 9.58
CA ALA A 60 -0.56 0.31 9.81
C ALA A 60 -0.97 -0.77 8.78
N HIS A 61 -2.17 -0.68 8.21
CA HIS A 61 -2.76 -1.75 7.37
C HIS A 61 -2.85 -1.42 5.87
N HIS A 62 -2.46 -0.21 5.42
CA HIS A 62 -2.70 0.23 4.04
C HIS A 62 -1.95 -0.56 2.95
N HIS A 63 -0.92 -1.35 3.27
CA HIS A 63 -0.28 -2.27 2.31
C HIS A 63 -0.79 -3.71 2.38
N GLY A 64 -1.60 -4.03 3.38
CA GLY A 64 -2.11 -5.37 3.62
C GLY A 64 -0.99 -6.41 3.79
N SER A 65 -1.20 -7.58 3.19
CA SER A 65 -0.22 -8.68 3.10
C SER A 65 0.39 -8.81 1.70
N ALA A 66 0.28 -7.75 0.89
CA ALA A 66 0.75 -7.74 -0.48
C ALA A 66 2.27 -7.97 -0.52
N VAL A 67 2.75 -8.53 -1.63
CA VAL A 67 4.19 -8.59 -1.89
C VAL A 67 4.65 -7.17 -2.26
N CYS A 68 5.70 -6.69 -1.60
CA CYS A 68 6.40 -5.49 -2.04
C CYS A 68 7.11 -5.80 -3.36
N GLN A 69 6.44 -5.54 -4.48
CA GLN A 69 6.96 -5.81 -5.83
C GLN A 69 7.91 -4.73 -6.34
N ASP A 70 8.57 -4.02 -5.43
CA ASP A 70 9.55 -3.03 -5.84
C ASP A 70 10.62 -3.68 -6.72
N LYS A 71 10.99 -2.98 -7.80
CA LYS A 71 12.01 -3.35 -8.78
C LYS A 71 13.36 -3.46 -8.09
N ILE A 72 13.56 -4.52 -7.34
CA ILE A 72 14.86 -4.96 -6.92
C ILE A 72 15.58 -5.28 -8.23
N GLY A 73 16.46 -4.39 -8.68
CA GLY A 73 17.13 -4.52 -9.97
C GLY A 73 17.67 -5.95 -10.12
N LYS A 74 17.58 -6.55 -11.30
CA LYS A 74 17.86 -7.97 -11.56
C LYS A 74 19.10 -8.51 -10.81
N ASN A 75 20.14 -7.68 -10.64
CA ASN A 75 21.38 -7.98 -9.93
C ASN A 75 21.27 -8.19 -8.40
N VAL A 76 20.14 -7.81 -7.77
CA VAL A 76 19.88 -8.00 -6.33
C VAL A 76 18.86 -9.12 -6.10
N ALA A 77 18.06 -9.49 -7.12
CA ALA A 77 17.11 -10.59 -7.03
C ALA A 77 17.79 -11.94 -6.74
N ASP A 78 18.97 -12.19 -7.31
CA ASP A 78 19.74 -13.42 -7.07
C ASP A 78 20.23 -13.54 -5.61
N ASN A 79 20.44 -12.41 -4.93
CA ASN A 79 20.83 -12.36 -3.51
C ASN A 79 19.63 -12.36 -2.55
N LEU A 80 18.41 -12.50 -3.06
CA LEU A 80 17.17 -12.47 -2.28
C LEU A 80 16.37 -13.77 -2.32
N ASN A 81 16.90 -14.80 -2.99
CA ASN A 81 16.34 -16.14 -2.90
C ASN A 81 16.22 -16.55 -1.41
N GLY A 82 14.98 -16.62 -0.92
CA GLY A 82 14.65 -17.03 0.44
C GLY A 82 14.10 -15.95 1.39
N PHE A 83 14.02 -14.67 0.99
CA PHE A 83 13.41 -13.63 1.83
C PHE A 83 11.91 -13.45 1.52
N ASP A 84 11.08 -13.40 2.56
CA ASP A 84 9.67 -13.01 2.43
C ASP A 84 9.58 -11.51 2.18
N LEU A 85 9.15 -11.13 0.97
CA LEU A 85 9.00 -9.73 0.55
C LEU A 85 7.58 -9.20 0.81
N ARG A 86 6.75 -9.93 1.55
CA ARG A 86 5.42 -9.46 1.93
C ARG A 86 5.52 -8.44 3.04
N TYR A 87 4.62 -7.46 3.00
CA TYR A 87 4.35 -6.65 4.18
C TYR A 87 3.86 -7.56 5.31
N LEU A 88 4.29 -7.27 6.55
CA LEU A 88 3.90 -8.05 7.72
C LEU A 88 2.42 -7.86 8.10
N GLY A 89 1.70 -6.99 7.37
CA GLY A 89 0.30 -6.66 7.62
C GLY A 89 -0.64 -7.79 7.25
N GLN A 90 -1.81 -7.79 7.88
CA GLN A 90 -2.97 -8.54 7.39
C GLN A 90 -3.69 -7.69 6.34
N ALA A 91 -4.44 -8.34 5.44
CA ALA A 91 -5.36 -7.65 4.55
C ALA A 91 -6.21 -6.63 5.34
N PRO A 92 -6.45 -5.42 4.81
CA PRO A 92 -7.12 -4.36 5.55
C PRO A 92 -8.48 -4.81 6.07
N PRO A 93 -8.71 -4.74 7.39
CA PRO A 93 -9.91 -5.29 8.02
C PRO A 93 -11.06 -4.28 8.13
N THR A 94 -10.89 -3.07 7.58
CA THR A 94 -11.91 -2.01 7.61
C THR A 94 -12.05 -1.37 6.23
N PRO A 95 -13.23 -0.77 5.92
CA PRO A 95 -13.45 -0.12 4.63
C PRO A 95 -12.44 1.00 4.39
N MET A 96 -12.17 1.82 5.42
CA MET A 96 -11.22 2.94 5.33
C MET A 96 -9.79 2.47 5.01
N ALA A 97 -9.30 1.40 5.65
CA ALA A 97 -7.97 0.88 5.37
C ALA A 97 -7.89 0.30 3.96
N ALA A 98 -8.96 -0.32 3.46
CA ALA A 98 -9.03 -0.82 2.10
C ALA A 98 -9.10 0.32 1.06
N LEU A 99 -9.87 1.36 1.32
CA LEU A 99 -9.92 2.55 0.46
C LEU A 99 -8.55 3.23 0.37
N LEU A 100 -7.84 3.37 1.49
CA LEU A 100 -6.48 3.92 1.47
C LEU A 100 -5.51 3.04 0.67
N MET A 101 -5.58 1.72 0.83
CA MET A 101 -4.79 0.78 0.03
C MET A 101 -5.08 0.89 -1.47
N ILE A 102 -6.35 1.02 -1.85
CA ILE A 102 -6.78 1.19 -3.25
C ILE A 102 -6.22 2.51 -3.78
N ALA A 103 -6.38 3.60 -3.04
CA ALA A 103 -5.89 4.93 -3.41
C ALA A 103 -4.37 4.94 -3.64
N ASP A 104 -3.61 4.43 -2.68
CA ASP A 104 -2.14 4.36 -2.73
C ASP A 104 -1.66 3.57 -3.95
N LYS A 105 -2.25 2.38 -4.19
CA LYS A 105 -1.86 1.53 -5.32
C LYS A 105 -2.22 2.14 -6.67
N ILE A 106 -3.38 2.77 -6.79
CA ILE A 106 -3.77 3.45 -8.03
C ILE A 106 -2.83 4.63 -8.28
N GLU A 107 -2.58 5.49 -7.29
CA GLU A 107 -1.69 6.65 -7.43
C GLU A 107 -0.27 6.21 -7.81
N ALA A 108 0.31 5.25 -7.07
CA ALA A 108 1.68 4.82 -7.30
C ALA A 108 1.86 4.19 -8.70
N THR A 109 0.88 3.39 -9.13
CA THR A 109 0.91 2.75 -10.46
C THR A 109 0.70 3.78 -11.57
N LEU A 110 -0.29 4.67 -11.41
CA LEU A 110 -0.63 5.67 -12.40
C LEU A 110 0.51 6.68 -12.56
N ASN A 111 1.03 7.23 -11.48
CA ASN A 111 2.13 8.18 -11.48
C ASN A 111 3.38 7.60 -12.17
N GLY A 112 3.71 6.33 -11.87
CA GLY A 112 4.79 5.61 -12.55
C GLY A 112 4.57 5.42 -14.06
N SER A 113 3.31 5.39 -14.52
CA SER A 113 2.94 5.22 -15.94
C SER A 113 2.82 6.52 -16.74
N LEU A 114 2.66 7.66 -16.04
CA LEU A 114 2.47 8.98 -16.62
C LEU A 114 3.76 9.81 -16.62
N TYR A 115 4.69 9.55 -15.68
CA TYR A 115 5.90 10.36 -15.53
C TYR A 115 6.76 10.40 -16.80
N GLY A 116 7.12 11.60 -17.25
CA GLY A 116 8.04 11.82 -18.37
C GLY A 116 7.45 11.66 -19.77
N ASN A 117 6.13 11.49 -19.91
CA ASN A 117 5.46 11.35 -21.20
C ASN A 117 4.57 12.57 -21.48
N GLU A 118 4.69 13.16 -22.67
CA GLU A 118 3.67 14.06 -23.21
C GLU A 118 2.54 13.20 -23.80
N LEU A 119 1.43 13.12 -23.08
CA LEU A 119 0.28 12.29 -23.45
C LEU A 119 -0.91 13.18 -23.80
N THR A 120 -1.67 12.75 -24.80
CA THR A 120 -2.97 13.35 -25.12
C THR A 120 -4.00 13.05 -24.02
N SER A 121 -5.07 13.85 -23.96
CA SER A 121 -6.15 13.64 -22.99
C SER A 121 -6.78 12.25 -23.11
N THR A 122 -6.91 11.72 -24.33
CA THR A 122 -7.43 10.37 -24.59
C THR A 122 -6.51 9.29 -24.02
N GLU A 123 -5.20 9.39 -24.24
CA GLU A 123 -4.23 8.42 -23.70
C GLU A 123 -4.17 8.45 -22.16
N ILE A 124 -4.36 9.62 -21.55
CA ILE A 124 -4.46 9.77 -20.10
C ILE A 124 -5.72 9.04 -19.60
N GLU A 125 -6.88 9.24 -20.23
CA GLU A 125 -8.12 8.55 -19.84
C GLU A 125 -8.01 7.03 -19.96
N GLU A 126 -7.43 6.53 -21.05
CA GLU A 126 -7.18 5.11 -21.24
C GLU A 126 -6.26 4.56 -20.16
N LYS A 127 -5.15 5.24 -19.85
CA LYS A 127 -4.22 4.82 -18.79
C LYS A 127 -4.87 4.81 -17.41
N ILE A 128 -5.68 5.81 -17.07
CA ILE A 128 -6.43 5.84 -15.81
C ILE A 128 -7.36 4.62 -15.74
N THR A 129 -8.16 4.39 -16.79
CA THR A 129 -9.13 3.29 -16.83
C THR A 129 -8.45 1.93 -16.71
N LEU A 130 -7.34 1.72 -17.43
CA LEU A 130 -6.55 0.49 -17.36
C LEU A 130 -5.91 0.30 -15.99
N THR A 131 -5.33 1.35 -15.41
CA THR A 131 -4.67 1.29 -14.10
C THR A 131 -5.64 0.90 -13.00
N ILE A 132 -6.81 1.55 -12.94
CA ILE A 132 -7.86 1.21 -11.97
C ILE A 132 -8.26 -0.25 -12.12
N SER A 133 -8.55 -0.69 -13.35
CA SER A 133 -8.97 -2.06 -13.65
C SER A 133 -7.92 -3.10 -13.24
N GLU A 134 -6.64 -2.83 -13.49
CA GLU A 134 -5.53 -3.72 -13.17
C GLU A 134 -5.28 -3.82 -11.67
N VAL A 135 -5.26 -2.68 -10.96
CA VAL A 135 -5.08 -2.65 -9.50
C VAL A 135 -6.21 -3.41 -8.81
N MET A 136 -7.46 -3.14 -9.19
CA MET A 136 -8.63 -3.80 -8.59
C MET A 136 -8.64 -5.31 -8.88
N ARG A 137 -8.28 -5.72 -10.09
CA ARG A 137 -8.10 -7.13 -10.44
C ARG A 137 -7.00 -7.80 -9.60
N SER A 138 -5.88 -7.11 -9.39
CA SER A 138 -4.77 -7.62 -8.57
C SER A 138 -5.19 -7.81 -7.12
N LEU A 139 -5.81 -6.80 -6.51
CA LEU A 139 -6.29 -6.83 -5.14
C LEU A 139 -7.31 -7.94 -4.89
N ARG A 140 -8.24 -8.16 -5.85
CA ARG A 140 -9.20 -9.28 -5.81
C ARG A 140 -8.49 -10.64 -5.90
N ARG A 141 -7.57 -10.81 -6.85
CA ARG A 141 -6.79 -12.06 -7.03
C ARG A 141 -5.97 -12.40 -5.79
N GLU A 142 -5.40 -11.39 -5.14
CA GLU A 142 -4.59 -11.52 -3.93
C GLU A 142 -5.41 -11.59 -2.64
N LYS A 143 -6.75 -11.57 -2.73
CA LYS A 143 -7.68 -11.60 -1.60
C LYS A 143 -7.44 -10.48 -0.57
N GLN A 144 -6.89 -9.34 -0.98
CA GLN A 144 -6.59 -8.22 -0.08
C GLN A 144 -7.84 -7.47 0.41
N LEU A 145 -8.98 -7.63 -0.26
CA LEU A 145 -10.21 -6.90 0.07
C LEU A 145 -11.25 -7.74 0.81
N VAL A 146 -10.99 -9.05 1.00
CA VAL A 146 -11.98 -10.03 1.49
C VAL A 146 -12.50 -9.69 2.89
N ASN A 147 -11.65 -9.13 3.76
CA ASN A 147 -12.00 -8.81 5.14
C ASN A 147 -12.28 -7.32 5.35
N SER A 148 -12.34 -6.52 4.29
CA SER A 148 -12.47 -5.06 4.42
C SER A 148 -13.88 -4.61 4.82
N GLY A 149 -14.89 -5.45 4.61
CA GLY A 149 -16.30 -5.05 4.76
C GLY A 149 -16.87 -4.31 3.56
N LEU A 150 -16.09 -4.07 2.49
CA LEU A 150 -16.59 -3.54 1.22
C LEU A 150 -17.34 -4.64 0.45
N THR A 151 -18.54 -4.32 0.00
CA THR A 151 -19.36 -5.15 -0.89
C THR A 151 -18.93 -4.98 -2.35
N PHE A 152 -19.43 -5.85 -3.24
CA PHE A 152 -19.20 -5.67 -4.68
C PHE A 152 -19.74 -4.33 -5.19
N HIS A 153 -20.87 -3.88 -4.67
CA HIS A 153 -21.45 -2.58 -5.01
C HIS A 153 -20.52 -1.43 -4.60
N ASP A 154 -20.00 -1.47 -3.37
CA ASP A 154 -19.05 -0.44 -2.91
C ASP A 154 -17.80 -0.40 -3.79
N LEU A 155 -17.31 -1.55 -4.25
CA LEU A 155 -16.14 -1.60 -5.13
C LEU A 155 -16.43 -0.98 -6.51
N GLU A 156 -17.63 -1.15 -7.07
CA GLU A 156 -18.04 -0.49 -8.31
C GLU A 156 -18.16 1.03 -8.16
N GLU A 157 -18.72 1.49 -7.04
CA GLU A 157 -18.80 2.92 -6.70
C GLU A 157 -17.40 3.52 -6.54
N VAL A 158 -16.50 2.79 -5.87
CA VAL A 158 -15.10 3.19 -5.68
C VAL A 158 -14.36 3.30 -7.02
N GLU A 159 -14.48 2.29 -7.90
CA GLU A 159 -13.87 2.33 -9.25
C GLU A 159 -14.35 3.55 -10.05
N THR A 160 -15.66 3.85 -9.98
CA THR A 160 -16.27 5.00 -10.65
C THR A 160 -15.78 6.33 -10.07
N ALA A 161 -15.75 6.44 -8.74
CA ALA A 161 -15.29 7.65 -8.04
C ALA A 161 -13.82 7.97 -8.36
N PHE A 162 -12.93 6.96 -8.30
CA PHE A 162 -11.53 7.14 -8.66
C PHE A 162 -11.35 7.55 -10.13
N LYS A 163 -12.09 6.93 -11.05
CA LYS A 163 -12.00 7.29 -12.47
C LYS A 163 -12.35 8.77 -12.67
N ASN A 164 -13.48 9.20 -12.13
CA ASN A 164 -13.95 10.58 -12.27
C ASN A 164 -12.97 11.58 -11.67
N GLU A 165 -12.49 11.31 -10.45
CA GLU A 165 -11.59 12.23 -9.76
C GLU A 165 -10.21 12.32 -10.42
N LEU A 166 -9.65 11.20 -10.88
CA LEU A 166 -8.36 11.20 -11.59
C LEU A 166 -8.46 11.92 -12.94
N LEU A 167 -9.54 11.71 -13.69
CA LEU A 167 -9.78 12.46 -14.94
C LEU A 167 -9.87 13.95 -14.68
N ARG A 168 -10.58 14.34 -13.60
CA ARG A 168 -10.67 15.73 -13.17
C ARG A 168 -9.29 16.29 -12.81
N LEU A 169 -8.51 15.59 -12.00
CA LEU A 169 -7.17 16.03 -11.58
C LEU A 169 -6.21 16.18 -12.76
N HIS A 170 -6.26 15.28 -13.74
CA HIS A 170 -5.36 15.30 -14.90
C HIS A 170 -5.83 16.20 -16.04
N SER A 171 -7.06 16.70 -16.01
CA SER A 171 -7.55 17.74 -16.93
C SER A 171 -7.33 19.17 -16.41
N LEU A 172 -6.97 19.33 -15.13
CA LEU A 172 -6.61 20.62 -14.57
C LEU A 172 -5.19 21.04 -15.02
N PRO A 173 -4.96 22.33 -15.30
CA PRO A 173 -3.61 22.84 -15.50
C PRO A 173 -2.81 22.60 -14.22
N ARG A 174 -1.64 21.98 -14.35
CA ARG A 174 -0.72 21.84 -13.21
C ARG A 174 -0.33 23.25 -12.75
N LEU A 175 -0.53 23.54 -11.47
CA LEU A 175 -0.05 24.79 -10.87
C LEU A 175 1.46 24.86 -11.09
N ALA A 176 1.90 25.90 -11.79
CA ALA A 176 3.31 26.20 -12.08
C ALA A 176 4.02 26.72 -10.83
#